data_AF-A0AAD7Q122-F1
#
_entry.id   AF-A0AAD7Q122-F1
#
_cell.length_a   1.000
_cell.length_b   1.000
_cell.length_c   1.000
_cell.angle_alpha   90.00
_cell.angle_beta   90.00
_cell.angle_gamma   90.00
#
_symmetry.space_group_name_H-M   'P 1'
#
loop_
_entity.id
_entity.type
_entity.pdbx_description
1 polymer ?
#
loop_
_entity_poly.entity_id
_entity_poly.type
_entity_poly.pdbx_seq_one_letter_code
_entity_poly.pdbx_strand_id
1 'polypeptide(L)'
;MKNRGPKVAENSDGTDKFKSINMAKKKKKKNMMRLGGGGLSLDVFANAKSKNNGYNPALIKKQREFYKNAKQVRKFKNSLKQQSEQTDSSRAKRPLEDENEGEDDKKMKRHQNRKKRGNFSMEELYEKKHEEKEKARMEWEASIQARKEAIEKAEARRKAIREKMFKKTRMGQPIMKYKIEHLLESIQGSTHH
;
A
#
# COMPACT_ATOMS: atom_id res chain seq x y z
N MET A 1 27.86 75.04 8.27
CA MET A 1 26.66 74.25 8.63
C MET A 1 26.66 72.96 7.82
N LYS A 2 26.40 71.81 8.46
CA LYS A 2 26.34 70.47 7.84
C LYS A 2 24.92 70.16 7.34
N ASN A 3 24.82 69.15 6.47
CA ASN A 3 23.64 68.29 6.11
C ASN A 3 22.91 68.68 4.82
N ARG A 4 22.42 67.79 3.94
CA ARG A 4 22.37 66.32 3.79
C ARG A 4 21.90 66.05 2.34
N GLY A 5 22.55 65.15 1.59
CA GLY A 5 22.02 64.66 0.30
C GLY A 5 20.95 63.58 0.49
N PRO A 6 20.06 63.33 -0.49
CA PRO A 6 19.01 62.33 -0.35
C PRO A 6 19.55 60.92 -0.66
N LYS A 7 19.18 59.94 0.17
CA LYS A 7 19.32 58.49 -0.06
C LYS A 7 17.93 57.87 -0.13
N VAL A 8 17.54 57.31 -1.28
CA VAL A 8 16.47 56.29 -1.48
C VAL A 8 16.63 55.78 -2.92
N ALA A 9 16.50 54.51 -3.33
CA ALA A 9 16.60 53.18 -2.75
C ALA A 9 16.77 52.24 -3.98
N GLU A 10 17.77 51.35 -3.96
CA GLU A 10 17.88 50.28 -4.97
C GLU A 10 16.83 49.20 -4.68
N ASN A 11 15.89 49.03 -5.61
CA ASN A 11 14.96 47.91 -5.63
C ASN A 11 15.65 46.70 -6.29
N SER A 12 16.00 45.69 -5.51
CA SER A 12 16.39 44.37 -6.03
C SER A 12 15.42 43.28 -5.54
N ASP A 13 14.19 43.26 -6.07
CA ASP A 13 13.27 42.13 -5.88
C ASP A 13 13.03 41.42 -7.22
N GLY A 14 13.91 40.46 -7.54
CA GLY A 14 13.77 39.61 -8.72
C GLY A 14 14.21 38.16 -8.53
N THR A 15 14.86 37.81 -7.42
CA THR A 15 15.53 36.51 -7.27
C THR A 15 14.83 35.53 -6.34
N ASP A 16 13.88 35.97 -5.51
CA ASP A 16 13.21 35.11 -4.51
C ASP A 16 12.00 34.34 -5.07
N LYS A 17 11.33 34.86 -6.10
CA LYS A 17 10.19 34.14 -6.73
C LYS A 17 10.64 32.88 -7.49
N PHE A 18 11.78 32.92 -8.18
CA PHE A 18 12.29 31.73 -8.90
C PHE A 18 12.79 30.62 -7.96
N LYS A 19 13.42 30.99 -6.84
CA LYS A 19 13.88 30.02 -5.83
C LYS A 19 12.70 29.38 -5.09
N SER A 20 11.65 30.14 -4.78
CA SER A 20 10.46 29.63 -4.07
C SER A 20 9.65 28.65 -4.94
N ILE A 21 9.48 28.93 -6.23
CA ILE A 21 8.81 28.03 -7.19
C ILE A 21 9.57 26.70 -7.31
N ASN A 22 10.91 26.75 -7.41
CA ASN A 22 11.76 25.56 -7.50
C ASN A 22 11.74 24.72 -6.21
N MET A 23 11.69 25.36 -5.04
CA MET A 23 11.57 24.69 -3.75
C MET A 23 10.19 24.04 -3.56
N ALA A 24 9.12 24.69 -4.01
CA ALA A 24 7.76 24.14 -3.99
C ALA A 24 7.63 22.91 -4.92
N LYS A 25 8.20 22.98 -6.14
CA LYS A 25 8.26 21.84 -7.08
C LYS A 25 9.06 20.65 -6.52
N LYS A 26 10.20 20.89 -5.86
CA LYS A 26 11.00 19.83 -5.19
C LYS A 26 10.25 19.16 -4.04
N LYS A 27 9.50 19.93 -3.24
CA LYS A 27 8.69 19.39 -2.12
C LYS A 27 7.51 18.55 -2.62
N LYS A 28 6.83 18.98 -3.69
CA LYS A 28 5.74 18.19 -4.33
C LYS A 28 6.25 16.86 -4.90
N LYS A 29 7.40 16.85 -5.60
CA LYS A 29 8.01 15.61 -6.13
C LYS A 29 8.39 14.60 -5.04
N LYS A 30 8.92 15.06 -3.90
CA LYS A 30 9.29 14.19 -2.77
C LYS A 30 8.07 13.61 -2.04
N ASN A 31 6.96 14.36 -1.96
CA ASN A 31 5.71 13.86 -1.36
C ASN A 31 5.02 12.80 -2.23
N MET A 32 5.10 12.91 -3.57
CA MET A 32 4.62 11.82 -4.43
C MET A 32 5.34 10.51 -4.14
N MET A 33 6.67 10.51 -3.99
CA MET A 33 7.43 9.26 -3.79
C MET A 33 7.13 8.55 -2.45
N ARG A 34 6.68 9.27 -1.41
CA ARG A 34 6.32 8.66 -0.10
C ARG A 34 4.96 7.95 -0.08
N LEU A 35 4.08 8.20 -1.06
CA LEU A 35 2.77 7.55 -1.21
C LEU A 35 2.76 6.48 -2.31
N GLY A 36 3.92 5.95 -2.69
CA GLY A 36 4.02 5.04 -3.85
C GLY A 36 4.07 5.80 -5.17
N GLY A 37 4.89 6.87 -5.22
CA GLY A 37 5.02 7.76 -6.36
C GLY A 37 5.54 7.05 -7.60
N GLY A 38 4.59 6.67 -8.45
CA GLY A 38 4.77 5.82 -9.62
C GLY A 38 3.72 4.72 -9.66
N GLY A 39 2.47 5.02 -9.28
CA GLY A 39 1.35 4.11 -9.50
C GLY A 39 1.29 3.77 -10.99
N LEU A 40 1.06 2.49 -11.29
CA LEU A 40 0.87 2.01 -12.66
C LEU A 40 -0.12 2.94 -13.37
N SER A 41 0.17 3.34 -14.61
CA SER A 41 -0.72 4.27 -15.33
C SER A 41 -2.12 3.66 -15.43
N LEU A 42 -3.14 4.51 -15.56
CA LEU A 42 -4.52 4.06 -15.74
C LEU A 42 -4.62 3.05 -16.89
N ASP A 43 -3.84 3.26 -17.96
CA ASP A 43 -3.72 2.33 -19.08
C ASP A 43 -3.15 0.97 -18.67
N VAL A 44 -2.24 0.89 -17.71
CA VAL A 44 -1.72 -0.37 -17.20
C VAL A 44 -2.78 -1.08 -16.34
N PHE A 45 -3.58 -0.35 -15.56
CA PHE A 45 -4.71 -0.94 -14.83
C PHE A 45 -5.80 -1.44 -15.77
N ALA A 46 -6.17 -0.66 -16.79
CA ALA A 46 -7.13 -1.06 -17.82
C ALA A 46 -6.62 -2.27 -18.63
N ASN A 47 -5.33 -2.26 -18.98
CA ASN A 47 -4.72 -3.35 -19.75
C ASN A 47 -4.24 -4.55 -18.91
N ALA A 48 -4.31 -4.49 -17.58
CA ALA A 48 -3.91 -5.59 -16.71
C ALA A 48 -4.74 -6.86 -16.94
N LYS A 49 -5.96 -6.72 -17.47
CA LYS A 49 -6.85 -7.83 -17.84
C LYS A 49 -6.89 -8.13 -19.34
N SER A 50 -6.44 -7.20 -20.19
CA SER A 50 -6.51 -7.34 -21.67
C SER A 50 -5.26 -8.00 -22.26
N LYS A 51 -4.10 -7.87 -21.60
CA LYS A 51 -2.89 -8.58 -22.01
C LYS A 51 -3.03 -10.02 -21.57
N ASN A 52 -3.31 -10.92 -22.52
CA ASN A 52 -3.23 -12.37 -22.37
C ASN A 52 -1.77 -12.79 -22.20
N ASN A 53 -1.11 -12.26 -21.18
CA ASN A 53 0.27 -12.57 -20.84
C ASN A 53 0.19 -13.93 -20.17
N GLY A 54 0.69 -14.98 -20.83
CA GLY A 54 0.60 -16.39 -20.40
C GLY A 54 1.07 -16.57 -18.97
N TYR A 55 0.15 -16.37 -18.02
CA TYR A 55 0.45 -16.28 -16.60
C TYR A 55 0.77 -17.68 -16.10
N ASN A 56 2.06 -17.99 -16.06
CA ASN A 56 2.54 -19.25 -15.52
C ASN A 56 3.01 -19.03 -14.07
N PRO A 57 2.21 -19.42 -13.06
CA PRO A 57 2.56 -19.22 -11.67
C PRO A 57 3.85 -19.94 -11.27
N ALA A 58 4.21 -21.05 -11.93
CA ALA A 58 5.41 -21.79 -11.63
C ALA A 58 6.69 -21.01 -12.04
N LEU A 59 6.67 -20.33 -13.19
CA LEU A 59 7.81 -19.51 -13.64
C LEU A 59 8.02 -18.30 -12.72
N ILE A 60 6.93 -17.64 -12.33
CA ILE A 60 6.98 -16.50 -11.40
C ILE A 60 7.53 -16.95 -10.03
N LYS A 61 7.09 -18.12 -9.54
CA LYS A 61 7.59 -18.70 -8.30
C LYS A 61 9.10 -18.98 -8.39
N LYS A 62 9.57 -19.62 -9.46
CA LYS A 62 10.99 -19.88 -9.70
C LYS A 62 11.82 -18.60 -9.73
N GLN A 63 11.37 -17.55 -10.41
CA GLN A 63 12.08 -16.27 -10.47
C GLN A 63 12.16 -15.59 -9.10
N ARG A 64 11.08 -15.63 -8.31
CA ARG A 64 11.05 -15.10 -6.94
C ARG A 64 12.01 -15.85 -6.03
N GLU A 65 12.04 -17.17 -6.10
CA GLU A 65 12.94 -18.02 -5.31
C GLU A 65 14.40 -17.79 -5.70
N PHE A 66 14.72 -17.74 -7.00
CA PHE A 66 16.06 -17.41 -7.48
C PHE A 66 16.55 -16.07 -6.92
N TYR A 67 15.71 -15.03 -6.97
CA TYR A 67 16.08 -13.72 -6.45
C TYR A 67 16.26 -13.72 -4.92
N LYS A 68 15.38 -14.41 -4.18
CA LYS A 68 15.53 -14.59 -2.72
C LYS A 68 16.84 -15.27 -2.37
N ASN A 69 17.18 -16.34 -3.09
CA ASN A 69 18.39 -17.12 -2.86
C ASN A 69 19.64 -16.29 -3.21
N ALA A 70 19.65 -15.61 -4.35
CA ALA A 70 20.75 -14.72 -4.73
C ALA A 70 20.98 -13.61 -3.69
N LYS A 71 19.90 -13.05 -3.13
CA LYS A 71 19.98 -12.06 -2.06
C LYS A 71 20.59 -12.64 -0.77
N GLN A 72 20.21 -13.85 -0.38
CA GLN A 72 20.77 -14.53 0.78
C GLN A 72 22.26 -14.86 0.58
N VAL A 73 22.64 -15.39 -0.58
CA VAL A 73 24.05 -15.65 -0.93
C VAL A 73 24.86 -14.36 -0.89
N ARG A 74 24.36 -13.27 -1.46
CA ARG A 74 25.03 -11.97 -1.41
C ARG A 74 25.17 -11.45 0.02
N LYS A 75 24.14 -11.60 0.85
CA LYS A 75 24.18 -11.22 2.28
C LYS A 75 25.26 -12.02 3.02
N PHE A 76 25.32 -13.34 2.80
CA PHE A 76 26.31 -14.22 3.40
C PHE A 76 27.74 -13.88 2.94
N LYS A 77 27.94 -13.67 1.64
CA LYS A 77 29.25 -13.25 1.10
C LYS A 77 29.70 -11.92 1.69
N ASN A 78 28.77 -10.98 1.90
CA ASN A 78 29.09 -9.71 2.54
C ASN A 78 29.46 -9.87 4.02
N SER A 79 28.74 -10.71 4.78
CA SER A 79 29.11 -10.96 6.18
C SER A 79 30.45 -11.69 6.31
N LEU A 80 30.75 -12.60 5.39
CA LEU A 80 32.04 -13.29 5.37
C LEU A 80 33.19 -12.31 5.09
N LYS A 81 33.00 -11.36 4.17
CA LYS A 81 33.96 -10.27 3.92
C LYS A 81 34.17 -9.38 5.14
N GLN A 82 33.10 -9.04 5.85
CA GLN A 82 33.22 -8.25 7.09
C GLN A 82 33.98 -9.01 8.18
N GLN A 83 33.79 -10.33 8.28
CA GLN A 83 34.56 -11.16 9.20
C GLN A 83 36.04 -11.26 8.78
N SER A 84 36.34 -11.42 7.49
CA SER A 84 37.73 -11.44 7.01
C SER A 84 38.43 -10.09 7.22
N GLU A 85 37.73 -8.98 6.98
CA GLU A 85 38.23 -7.63 7.24
C GLU A 85 38.45 -7.37 8.74
N GLN A 86 37.61 -7.92 9.63
CA GLN A 86 37.81 -7.87 11.07
C GLN A 86 38.99 -8.74 11.53
N THR A 87 39.18 -9.93 10.96
CA THR A 87 40.35 -10.77 11.27
C THR A 87 41.65 -10.14 10.78
N ASP A 88 41.65 -9.49 9.62
CA ASP A 88 42.83 -8.81 9.08
C ASP A 88 43.11 -7.48 9.80
N SER A 89 42.07 -6.74 10.20
CA SER A 89 42.21 -5.51 11.01
C SER A 89 42.63 -5.80 12.46
N SER A 90 42.36 -6.99 12.99
CA SER A 90 42.82 -7.42 14.32
C SER A 90 44.33 -7.70 14.40
N ARG A 91 45.03 -7.74 13.24
CA ARG A 91 46.48 -7.96 13.15
C ARG A 91 47.31 -6.67 13.10
N ALA A 92 46.70 -5.51 12.86
CA ALA A 92 47.41 -4.22 12.76
C ALA A 92 47.24 -3.37 14.02
N LYS A 93 48.27 -3.33 14.87
CA LYS A 93 48.32 -2.54 16.10
C LYS A 93 48.52 -1.03 15.84
N ARG A 94 47.65 -0.23 16.49
CA ARG A 94 47.82 1.12 17.11
C ARG A 94 47.64 2.45 16.31
N PRO A 95 47.17 3.51 17.01
CA PRO A 95 46.61 4.76 16.44
C PRO A 95 47.59 5.94 16.47
N LEU A 96 47.32 6.98 15.68
CA LEU A 96 47.94 8.31 15.82
C LEU A 96 46.85 9.38 15.75
N GLU A 97 46.75 10.16 16.82
CA GLU A 97 45.94 11.36 16.96
C GLU A 97 46.47 12.49 16.06
N ASP A 98 45.57 13.31 15.53
CA ASP A 98 45.89 14.73 15.32
C ASP A 98 44.63 15.56 15.54
N GLU A 99 44.77 16.56 16.39
CA GLU A 99 43.75 17.47 16.88
C GLU A 99 43.41 18.50 15.80
N ASN A 100 42.14 18.82 15.62
CA ASN A 100 41.80 20.17 15.16
C ASN A 100 40.46 20.61 15.74
N GLU A 101 40.55 21.59 16.63
CA GLU A 101 39.45 22.27 17.29
C GLU A 101 38.68 23.19 16.32
N GLY A 102 37.38 23.36 16.60
CA GLY A 102 36.65 24.58 16.22
C GLY A 102 35.57 24.42 15.15
N GLU A 103 34.34 24.08 15.56
CA GLU A 103 33.07 24.68 15.08
C GLU A 103 31.86 23.88 15.62
N ASP A 104 31.50 24.07 16.90
CA ASP A 104 30.44 23.27 17.55
C ASP A 104 29.17 24.04 17.95
N ASP A 105 28.91 25.23 17.39
CA ASP A 105 27.73 26.02 17.79
C ASP A 105 26.48 25.84 16.89
N LYS A 106 26.60 25.23 15.70
CA LYS A 106 25.46 25.08 14.77
C LYS A 106 24.76 23.73 14.84
N LYS A 107 25.33 22.73 15.55
CA LYS A 107 24.74 21.38 15.68
C LYS A 107 23.66 21.28 16.77
N MET A 108 23.75 22.08 17.84
CA MET A 108 22.85 21.99 19.01
C MET A 108 21.38 22.29 18.67
N LYS A 109 21.07 23.26 17.79
CA LYS A 109 19.69 23.68 17.49
C LYS A 109 18.91 22.72 16.58
N ARG A 110 19.59 21.92 15.73
CA ARG A 110 18.94 20.93 14.86
C ARG A 110 18.46 19.69 15.62
N HIS A 111 19.07 19.40 16.78
CA HIS A 111 18.70 18.23 17.57
C HIS A 111 17.41 18.42 18.38
N GLN A 112 17.09 19.64 18.80
CA GLN A 112 15.90 19.89 19.63
C GLN A 112 14.57 19.78 18.86
N ASN A 113 14.54 20.16 17.56
CA ASN A 113 13.31 20.08 16.76
C ASN A 113 12.96 18.67 16.26
N ARG A 114 13.88 17.69 16.35
CA ARG A 114 13.60 16.27 16.05
C ARG A 114 12.88 15.57 17.21
N LYS A 115 13.05 16.04 18.45
CA LYS A 115 12.44 15.44 19.64
C LYS A 115 10.92 15.62 19.69
N LYS A 116 10.38 16.72 19.15
CA LYS A 116 8.94 17.03 19.24
C LYS A 116 8.02 16.25 18.28
N ARG A 117 8.58 15.46 17.35
CA ARG A 117 7.80 14.62 16.40
C ARG A 117 7.84 13.12 16.73
N GLY A 118 8.48 12.73 17.82
CA GLY A 118 8.87 11.34 18.09
C GLY A 118 8.27 10.70 19.33
N ASN A 119 7.29 11.32 20.00
CA ASN A 119 6.77 10.83 21.28
C ASN A 119 5.44 10.09 21.13
N PHE A 120 5.23 9.35 20.03
CA PHE A 120 4.30 8.23 20.15
C PHE A 120 5.05 7.14 20.90
N SER A 121 4.52 6.71 22.04
CA SER A 121 5.10 5.58 22.76
C SER A 121 5.16 4.41 21.79
N MET A 122 6.26 3.64 21.80
CA MET A 122 6.35 2.43 20.98
C MET A 122 5.12 1.53 21.21
N GLU A 123 4.61 1.52 22.44
CA GLU A 123 3.37 0.88 22.87
C GLU A 123 2.14 1.35 22.08
N GLU A 124 1.92 2.66 21.95
CA GLU A 124 0.78 3.22 21.19
C GLU A 124 0.81 2.84 19.70
N LEU A 125 2.00 2.66 19.11
CA LEU A 125 2.13 2.18 17.73
C LEU A 125 1.79 0.70 17.60
N TYR A 126 2.10 -0.10 18.61
CA TYR A 126 1.75 -1.53 18.65
C TYR A 126 0.25 -1.71 18.86
N GLU A 127 -0.35 -0.96 19.79
CA GLU A 127 -1.78 -0.99 20.06
C GLU A 127 -2.59 -0.62 18.82
N LYS A 128 -2.27 0.52 18.18
CA LYS A 128 -2.94 0.94 16.94
C LYS A 128 -2.85 -0.10 15.83
N LYS A 129 -1.69 -0.73 15.65
CA LYS A 129 -1.51 -1.77 14.64
C LYS A 129 -2.33 -3.04 14.95
N HIS A 130 -2.46 -3.38 16.22
CA HIS A 130 -3.29 -4.49 16.66
C HIS A 130 -4.78 -4.19 16.45
N GLU A 131 -5.23 -3.00 16.84
CA GLU A 131 -6.62 -2.56 16.64
C GLU A 131 -7.01 -2.54 15.16
N GLU A 132 -6.17 -2.00 14.28
CA GLU A 132 -6.42 -1.99 12.84
C GLU A 132 -6.53 -3.41 12.27
N LYS A 133 -5.70 -4.34 12.76
CA LYS A 133 -5.71 -5.73 12.32
C LYS A 133 -6.97 -6.46 12.79
N GLU A 134 -7.43 -6.23 14.01
CA GLU A 134 -8.67 -6.81 14.53
C GLU A 134 -9.90 -6.21 13.83
N LYS A 135 -9.91 -4.91 13.55
CA LYS A 135 -10.97 -4.27 12.74
C LYS A 135 -11.03 -4.87 11.33
N ALA A 136 -9.88 -5.05 10.67
CA ALA A 136 -9.82 -5.67 9.35
C ALA A 136 -10.32 -7.13 9.35
N ARG A 137 -10.09 -7.88 10.45
CA ARG A 137 -10.65 -9.23 10.62
C ARG A 137 -12.16 -9.19 10.74
N MET A 138 -12.68 -8.31 11.59
CA MET A 138 -14.12 -8.13 11.80
C MET A 138 -14.84 -7.75 10.51
N GLU A 139 -14.31 -6.79 9.74
CA GLU A 139 -14.88 -6.38 8.45
C GLU A 139 -14.87 -7.51 7.42
N TRP A 140 -13.80 -8.31 7.40
CA TRP A 140 -13.69 -9.45 6.49
C TRP A 140 -14.66 -10.57 6.87
N GLU A 141 -14.78 -10.88 8.16
CA GLU A 141 -15.75 -11.86 8.66
C GLU A 141 -17.19 -11.43 8.38
N ALA A 142 -17.51 -10.14 8.61
CA ALA A 142 -18.81 -9.58 8.28
C ALA A 142 -19.12 -9.68 6.77
N SER A 143 -18.13 -9.39 5.92
CA SER A 143 -18.27 -9.51 4.46
C SER A 143 -18.52 -10.96 4.02
N ILE A 144 -17.87 -11.92 4.68
CA ILE A 144 -18.08 -13.34 4.42
C ILE A 144 -19.46 -13.79 4.90
N GLN A 145 -19.89 -13.37 6.09
CA GLN A 145 -21.21 -13.70 6.62
C GLN A 145 -22.31 -13.14 5.71
N ALA A 146 -22.22 -11.87 5.31
CA ALA A 146 -23.16 -11.27 4.36
C ALA A 146 -23.23 -12.05 3.03
N ARG A 147 -22.08 -12.49 2.51
CA ARG A 147 -22.03 -13.33 1.31
C ARG A 147 -22.67 -14.71 1.52
N LYS A 148 -22.42 -15.34 2.67
CA LYS A 148 -23.03 -16.64 3.02
C LYS A 148 -24.54 -16.52 3.13
N GLU A 149 -25.04 -15.51 3.82
CA GLU A 149 -26.49 -15.26 3.94
C GLU A 149 -27.14 -15.00 2.59
N ALA A 150 -26.47 -14.26 1.70
CA ALA A 150 -26.99 -14.04 0.34
C ALA A 150 -27.09 -15.35 -0.45
N ILE A 151 -26.09 -16.23 -0.33
CA ILE A 151 -26.11 -17.56 -0.95
C ILE A 151 -27.24 -18.40 -0.35
N GLU A 152 -27.35 -18.47 0.97
CA GLU A 152 -28.38 -19.25 1.65
C GLU A 152 -29.79 -18.77 1.29
N LYS A 153 -30.03 -17.45 1.23
CA LYS A 153 -31.30 -16.88 0.77
C LYS A 153 -31.62 -17.28 -0.67
N ALA A 154 -30.63 -17.24 -1.57
CA ALA A 154 -30.80 -17.66 -2.96
C ALA A 154 -31.07 -19.17 -3.08
N GLU A 155 -30.38 -19.99 -2.28
CA GLU A 155 -30.58 -21.43 -2.23
C GLU A 155 -31.93 -21.80 -1.64
N ALA A 156 -32.37 -21.14 -0.57
CA ALA A 156 -33.70 -21.32 0.02
C ALA A 156 -34.80 -21.00 -1.00
N ARG A 157 -34.66 -19.91 -1.77
CA ARG A 157 -35.57 -19.58 -2.87
C ARG A 157 -35.59 -20.69 -3.93
N ARG A 158 -34.42 -21.16 -4.38
CA ARG A 158 -34.31 -22.25 -5.36
C ARG A 158 -34.95 -23.54 -4.85
N LYS A 159 -34.73 -23.90 -3.58
CA LYS A 159 -35.30 -25.09 -2.95
C LYS A 159 -36.82 -25.00 -2.85
N ALA A 160 -37.35 -23.85 -2.44
CA ALA A 160 -38.79 -23.62 -2.37
C ALA A 160 -39.49 -23.72 -3.74
N ILE A 161 -38.90 -23.13 -4.78
CA ILE A 161 -39.38 -23.27 -6.16
C ILE A 161 -39.36 -24.75 -6.57
N ARG A 162 -38.22 -25.42 -6.37
CA ARG A 162 -38.02 -26.84 -6.72
C ARG A 162 -39.03 -27.75 -6.02
N GLU A 163 -39.29 -27.52 -4.74
CA GLU A 163 -40.27 -28.27 -3.95
C GLU A 163 -41.68 -28.11 -4.53
N LYS A 164 -42.09 -26.89 -4.89
CA LYS A 164 -43.36 -26.64 -5.58
C LYS A 164 -43.44 -27.36 -6.93
N MET A 165 -42.36 -27.35 -7.73
CA MET A 165 -42.30 -28.03 -9.04
C MET A 165 -42.43 -29.55 -8.95
N PHE A 166 -41.94 -30.15 -7.87
CA PHE A 166 -42.00 -31.60 -7.65
C PHE A 166 -43.28 -32.09 -6.99
N LYS A 167 -44.21 -31.19 -6.63
CA LYS A 167 -45.53 -31.62 -6.14
C LYS A 167 -46.26 -32.41 -7.23
N LYS A 168 -46.84 -33.54 -6.82
CA LYS A 168 -47.56 -34.48 -7.68
C LYS A 168 -49.03 -34.55 -7.28
N THR A 169 -49.88 -34.84 -8.24
CA THR A 169 -51.29 -35.18 -8.03
C THR A 169 -51.41 -36.57 -7.41
N ARG A 170 -52.63 -36.96 -7.01
CA ARG A 170 -52.93 -38.31 -6.48
C ARG A 170 -52.47 -39.44 -7.42
N MET A 171 -52.47 -39.19 -8.73
CA MET A 171 -52.04 -40.14 -9.77
C MET A 171 -50.55 -40.02 -10.12
N GLY A 172 -49.76 -39.25 -9.37
CA GLY A 172 -48.31 -39.12 -9.56
C GLY A 172 -47.86 -38.13 -10.65
N GLN A 173 -48.80 -37.53 -11.39
CA GLN A 173 -48.48 -36.51 -12.39
C GLN A 173 -48.05 -35.19 -11.72
N PRO A 174 -47.05 -34.46 -12.26
CA PRO A 174 -46.69 -33.15 -11.72
C PRO A 174 -47.87 -32.17 -11.72
N ILE A 175 -48.02 -31.39 -10.65
CA ILE A 175 -49.07 -30.38 -10.57
C ILE A 175 -48.73 -29.21 -11.51
N MET A 176 -49.52 -29.07 -12.58
CA MET A 176 -49.28 -28.06 -13.62
C MET A 176 -49.42 -26.61 -13.12
N LYS A 177 -50.25 -26.37 -12.08
CA LYS A 177 -50.42 -25.05 -11.45
C LYS A 177 -49.07 -24.37 -11.17
N TYR A 178 -48.20 -25.05 -10.42
CA TYR A 178 -46.92 -24.48 -10.01
C TYR A 178 -45.96 -24.30 -11.20
N LYS A 179 -45.97 -25.21 -12.16
CA LYS A 179 -45.14 -25.10 -13.37
C LYS A 179 -45.52 -23.90 -14.23
N ILE A 180 -46.82 -23.69 -14.42
CA ILE A 180 -47.34 -22.55 -15.19
C ILE A 180 -47.01 -21.24 -14.46
N GLU A 181 -47.21 -21.17 -13.14
CA GLU A 181 -46.84 -20.00 -12.32
C GLU A 181 -45.36 -19.59 -12.53
N HIS A 182 -44.43 -20.55 -12.52
CA HIS A 182 -43.01 -20.25 -12.72
C HIS A 182 -42.66 -19.84 -14.15
N LEU A 183 -43.30 -20.45 -15.16
CA LEU A 183 -43.13 -20.01 -16.55
C LEU A 183 -43.58 -18.56 -16.71
N LEU A 184 -44.72 -18.19 -16.13
CA LEU A 184 -45.22 -16.81 -16.14
C LEU A 184 -44.27 -15.85 -15.40
N GLU A 185 -43.80 -16.23 -14.21
CA GLU A 185 -42.83 -15.43 -13.44
C GLU A 185 -41.51 -15.23 -14.22
N SER A 186 -41.03 -16.25 -14.95
CA SER A 186 -39.81 -16.15 -15.75
C SER A 186 -39.96 -15.20 -16.95
N ILE A 187 -41.13 -15.18 -17.59
CA ILE A 187 -41.45 -14.28 -18.70
C ILE A 187 -41.62 -12.84 -18.22
N GLN A 188 -42.25 -12.63 -17.06
CA GLN A 188 -42.41 -11.31 -16.46
C GLN A 188 -41.08 -10.75 -15.94
N GLY A 189 -40.23 -11.59 -15.36
CA GLY A 189 -38.89 -11.21 -14.94
C GLY A 189 -37.95 -10.85 -16.10
N SER A 190 -38.13 -11.46 -17.28
CA SER A 190 -37.33 -11.14 -18.46
C SER A 190 -37.78 -9.89 -19.21
N THR A 191 -39.02 -9.43 -19.01
CA THR A 191 -39.58 -8.23 -19.68
C THR A 191 -39.35 -6.94 -18.91
N HIS A 192 -38.95 -7.02 -17.63
CA HIS A 192 -38.64 -5.88 -16.76
C HIS A 192 -37.14 -5.52 -16.70
N HIS A 193 -36.30 -6.16 -17.51
CA HIS A 193 -34.86 -5.89 -17.61
C HIS A 193 -34.48 -5.18 -18.90
#